data_AF-A0A3D2J1B7-F1
#
_entry.id   AF-A0A3D2J1B7-F1
#
_cell.length_a   1.000
_cell.length_b   1.000
_cell.length_c   1.000
_cell.angle_alpha   90.00
_cell.angle_beta   90.00
_cell.angle_gamma   90.00
#
_symmetry.space_group_name_H-M   'P 1'
#
loop_
_entity.id
_entity.type
_entity.pdbx_description
1 polymer ?
#
loop_
_entity_poly.entity_id
_entity_poly.type
_entity_poly.pdbx_seq_one_letter_code
_entity_poly.pdbx_strand_id
1 'polypeptide(L)'
;MNIYLISEYVNRMQKQDVNNFALKQGITLDNEELDIIYNYIKNNYKTLIYGNPKVILEEIKYQVKPLTYNKIENLYMQFKDKIDNFTKNIKGY
;
A
#
# COMPACT_ATOMS: atom_id res chain seq x y z
N MET A 1 -3.95 -14.30 -7.92
CA MET A 1 -4.71 -13.08 -7.57
C MET A 1 -5.17 -12.40 -8.85
N ASN A 2 -6.45 -12.05 -8.99
CA ASN A 2 -7.00 -11.52 -10.25
C ASN A 2 -6.77 -10.00 -10.34
N ILE A 3 -5.94 -9.59 -11.32
CA ILE A 3 -5.55 -8.18 -11.54
C ILE A 3 -6.75 -7.28 -11.88
N TYR A 4 -7.77 -7.80 -12.55
CA TYR A 4 -8.95 -7.03 -12.93
C TYR A 4 -9.77 -6.64 -11.70
N LEU A 5 -9.97 -7.58 -10.76
CA LEU A 5 -10.68 -7.30 -9.50
C LEU A 5 -9.94 -6.26 -8.66
N ILE A 6 -8.61 -6.34 -8.61
CA ILE A 6 -7.80 -5.34 -7.90
C ILE A 6 -7.90 -3.98 -8.58
N SER A 7 -7.80 -3.93 -9.92
CA SER A 7 -7.92 -2.69 -10.67
C SER A 7 -9.27 -2.03 -10.42
N GLU A 8 -10.37 -2.79 -10.46
CA GLU A 8 -11.71 -2.27 -10.19
C GLU A 8 -11.85 -1.75 -8.76
N TYR A 9 -11.29 -2.47 -7.79
CA TYR A 9 -11.28 -2.02 -6.40
C TYR A 9 -10.51 -0.71 -6.23
N VAL A 10 -9.29 -0.62 -6.77
CA VAL A 10 -8.47 0.59 -6.71
C VAL A 10 -9.15 1.74 -7.45
N ASN A 11 -9.79 1.49 -8.60
CA ASN A 11 -10.53 2.51 -9.35
C ASN A 11 -11.64 3.16 -8.51
N ARG A 12 -12.38 2.36 -7.73
CA ARG A 12 -13.50 2.82 -6.89
C ARG A 12 -13.08 3.35 -5.52
N MET A 13 -11.86 3.03 -5.08
CA MET A 13 -11.31 3.48 -3.80
C MET A 13 -11.33 5.00 -3.68
N GLN A 14 -11.83 5.47 -2.54
CA GLN A 14 -11.87 6.87 -2.14
C GLN A 14 -10.78 7.18 -1.11
N LYS A 15 -10.41 8.47 -0.98
CA LYS A 15 -9.47 8.92 0.06
C LYS A 15 -9.94 8.51 1.47
N GLN A 16 -11.24 8.55 1.73
CA GLN A 16 -11.79 8.15 3.03
C GLN A 16 -11.55 6.67 3.35
N ASP A 17 -11.52 5.79 2.34
CA ASP A 17 -11.22 4.37 2.55
C ASP A 17 -9.78 4.18 3.05
N VAL A 18 -8.84 4.93 2.45
CA VAL A 18 -7.42 4.94 2.88
C VAL A 18 -7.30 5.49 4.29
N ASN A 19 -7.95 6.61 4.60
CA ASN A 19 -7.92 7.20 5.94
C ASN A 19 -8.51 6.26 6.99
N ASN A 20 -9.69 5.69 6.71
CA ASN A 20 -10.35 4.73 7.61
C ASN A 20 -9.48 3.50 7.87
N PHE A 21 -8.79 3.01 6.85
CA PHE A 21 -7.86 1.89 6.99
C PHE A 21 -6.62 2.28 7.81
N ALA A 22 -6.01 3.43 7.53
CA ALA A 22 -4.86 3.95 8.27
C ALA A 22 -5.18 4.08 9.77
N LEU A 23 -6.34 4.66 10.11
CA LEU A 23 -6.81 4.80 11.50
C LEU A 23 -6.95 3.44 12.20
N LYS A 24 -7.50 2.43 11.50
CA LYS A 24 -7.59 1.05 12.04
C LYS A 24 -6.22 0.41 12.31
N GLN A 25 -5.18 0.84 11.59
CA GLN A 25 -3.80 0.40 11.80
C GLN A 25 -3.03 1.29 12.79
N GLY A 26 -3.71 2.25 13.45
CA GLY A 26 -3.07 3.18 14.39
C GLY A 26 -2.18 4.21 13.70
N ILE A 27 -2.44 4.53 12.43
CA ILE A 27 -1.77 5.56 11.65
C ILE A 27 -2.72 6.74 11.50
N THR A 28 -2.33 7.90 12.00
CA THR A 28 -3.06 9.15 11.76
C THR A 28 -2.32 9.92 10.67
N LEU A 29 -2.96 10.08 9.51
CA LEU A 29 -2.46 10.88 8.41
C LEU A 29 -3.05 12.29 8.52
N ASP A 30 -2.24 13.32 8.29
CA ASP A 30 -2.82 14.63 7.98
C ASP A 30 -3.32 14.66 6.53
N ASN A 31 -3.91 15.78 6.11
CA ASN A 31 -4.49 15.92 4.77
C ASN A 31 -3.44 15.78 3.65
N GLU A 32 -2.21 16.23 3.89
CA GLU A 32 -1.14 16.16 2.89
C GLU A 32 -0.63 14.72 2.78
N GLU A 33 -0.32 14.07 3.91
CA GLU A 33 0.08 12.67 3.96
C GLU A 33 -1.00 11.75 3.37
N LEU A 34 -2.28 12.01 3.66
CA LEU A 34 -3.39 11.25 3.10
C LEU A 34 -3.45 11.36 1.58
N ASP A 35 -3.27 12.57 1.04
CA ASP A 35 -3.29 12.82 -0.40
C ASP A 35 -2.13 12.13 -1.10
N ILE A 36 -0.92 12.21 -0.53
CA ILE A 36 0.27 11.52 -1.01
C ILE A 36 0.05 10.01 -1.06
N ILE A 37 -0.35 9.40 0.06
CA ILE A 37 -0.52 7.95 0.16
C ILE A 37 -1.64 7.46 -0.77
N TYR A 38 -2.77 8.18 -0.82
CA TYR A 38 -3.85 7.86 -1.75
C TYR A 38 -3.36 7.87 -3.20
N ASN A 39 -2.59 8.88 -3.61
CA ASN A 39 -2.08 8.99 -4.97
C ASN A 39 -1.13 7.83 -5.33
N TYR A 40 -0.21 7.46 -4.44
CA TYR A 40 0.66 6.30 -4.67
C TYR A 40 -0.12 4.99 -4.77
N ILE A 41 -1.16 4.79 -3.94
CA ILE A 41 -2.00 3.60 -4.05
C ILE A 41 -2.72 3.59 -5.41
N LYS A 42 -3.37 4.69 -5.80
CA LYS A 42 -4.14 4.75 -7.05
C LYS A 42 -3.26 4.52 -8.28
N ASN A 43 -2.08 5.10 -8.31
CA ASN A 43 -1.24 5.13 -9.50
C ASN A 43 -0.20 4.01 -9.55
N ASN A 44 0.20 3.45 -8.41
CA ASN A 44 1.34 2.53 -8.32
C ASN A 44 0.99 1.14 -7.74
N TYR A 45 -0.28 0.83 -7.47
CA TYR A 45 -0.68 -0.46 -6.86
C TYR A 45 -0.13 -1.69 -7.60
N LYS A 46 0.01 -1.64 -8.93
CA LYS A 46 0.56 -2.76 -9.71
C LYS A 46 2.01 -3.04 -9.33
N THR A 47 2.83 -2.00 -9.26
CA THR A 47 4.24 -2.11 -8.86
C THR A 47 4.36 -2.50 -7.40
N LEU A 48 3.51 -1.95 -6.53
CA LEU A 48 3.48 -2.30 -5.10
C LEU A 48 3.12 -3.76 -4.86
N ILE A 49 2.25 -4.36 -5.67
CA ILE A 49 1.83 -5.76 -5.48
C ILE A 49 2.77 -6.74 -6.20
N TYR A 50 3.09 -6.45 -7.46
CA TYR A 50 3.72 -7.40 -8.38
C TYR A 50 5.15 -7.04 -8.80
N GLY A 51 5.57 -5.79 -8.58
CA GLY A 51 6.85 -5.28 -9.03
C GLY A 51 7.85 -5.07 -7.88
N ASN A 52 8.83 -4.21 -8.15
CA ASN A 52 9.78 -3.75 -7.14
C ASN A 52 9.30 -2.42 -6.54
N PRO A 53 8.88 -2.39 -5.26
CA PRO A 53 8.34 -1.20 -4.61
C PRO A 53 9.41 -0.21 -4.15
N LYS A 54 10.71 -0.57 -4.21
CA LYS A 54 11.78 0.14 -3.50
C LYS A 54 11.79 1.64 -3.78
N VAL A 55 11.75 2.04 -5.05
CA VAL A 55 11.76 3.44 -5.46
C VAL A 55 10.55 4.19 -4.91
N ILE A 56 9.36 3.58 -4.97
CA ILE A 56 8.11 4.18 -4.46
C ILE A 56 8.18 4.37 -2.94
N LEU A 57 8.66 3.37 -2.21
CA LEU A 57 8.82 3.48 -0.75
C LEU A 57 9.85 4.55 -0.39
N GLU A 58 10.97 4.61 -1.11
CA GLU A 58 11.97 5.67 -0.94
C GLU A 58 11.38 7.05 -1.19
N GLU A 59 10.55 7.24 -2.23
CA GLU A 59 9.88 8.51 -2.49
C GLU A 59 8.89 8.89 -1.38
N ILE A 60 8.06 7.95 -0.91
CA ILE A 60 7.11 8.19 0.19
C ILE A 60 7.85 8.62 1.46
N LYS A 61 9.02 8.01 1.75
CA LYS A 61 9.84 8.31 2.94
C LYS A 61 10.18 9.79 3.08
N TYR A 62 10.38 10.48 1.96
CA TYR A 62 10.74 11.91 1.95
C TYR A 62 9.54 12.85 1.89
N GLN A 63 8.32 12.31 1.72
CA GLN A 63 7.09 13.09 1.58
C GLN A 63 6.16 12.99 2.80
N VAL A 64 6.39 12.02 3.68
CA VAL A 64 5.60 11.84 4.91
C VAL A 64 6.48 11.94 6.14
N LYS A 65 5.86 12.07 7.32
CA LYS A 65 6.62 12.12 8.57
C LYS A 65 7.33 10.79 8.82
N PRO A 66 8.52 10.79 9.45
CA PRO A 66 9.28 9.57 9.71
C PRO A 66 8.47 8.48 10.44
N LEU A 67 7.65 8.86 11.42
CA LEU A 67 6.79 7.92 12.15
C LEU A 67 5.70 7.32 11.26
N THR A 68 5.09 8.12 10.39
CA THR A 68 4.11 7.67 9.40
C THR A 68 4.75 6.68 8.44
N TYR A 69 5.91 7.02 7.88
CA TYR A 69 6.67 6.15 6.99
C TYR A 69 6.96 4.80 7.64
N ASN A 70 7.54 4.78 8.84
CA ASN A 70 7.88 3.55 9.54
C ASN A 70 6.67 2.62 9.72
N LYS A 71 5.49 3.16 10.03
CA LYS A 71 4.26 2.36 10.16
C LYS A 71 3.78 1.83 8.81
N ILE A 72 3.81 2.65 7.76
CA ILE A 72 3.42 2.25 6.40
C ILE A 72 4.34 1.17 5.85
N GLU A 73 5.66 1.34 5.99
CA GLU A 73 6.66 0.36 5.54
C GLU A 73 6.47 -0.99 6.24
N ASN A 74 6.31 -0.99 7.57
CA ASN A 74 6.03 -2.20 8.33
C ASN A 74 4.75 -2.89 7.87
N LEU A 75 3.69 -2.12 7.65
CA LEU A 75 2.41 -2.65 7.19
C LEU A 75 2.54 -3.26 5.78
N TYR A 76 3.23 -2.56 4.89
CA TYR A 76 3.51 -3.04 3.53
C TYR A 76 4.26 -4.38 3.56
N MET A 77 5.35 -4.48 4.33
CA MET A 77 6.14 -5.71 4.43
C MET A 77 5.29 -6.88 4.96
N GLN A 78 4.49 -6.66 5.99
CA GLN A 78 3.60 -7.69 6.54
C GLN A 78 2.59 -8.23 5.51
N PHE A 79 2.00 -7.37 4.68
CA PHE A 79 1.07 -7.80 3.64
C PHE A 79 1.78 -8.42 2.43
N LYS A 80 2.96 -7.90 2.06
CA LYS A 80 3.77 -8.44 0.98
C LYS A 80 4.17 -9.88 1.28
N ASP A 81 4.64 -10.15 2.49
CA ASP A 81 4.99 -11.50 2.94
C ASP A 81 3.79 -12.46 2.87
N LYS A 82 2.60 -12.01 3.28
CA LYS A 82 1.38 -12.83 3.20
C LYS A 82 1.00 -13.15 1.75
N ILE A 83 1.08 -12.18 0.84
CA ILE A 83 0.78 -12.36 -0.59
C ILE A 83 1.78 -13.32 -1.23
N ASP A 84 3.06 -13.15 -0.91
CA ASP A 84 4.13 -13.98 -1.47
C ASP A 84 4.02 -15.42 -0.97
N ASN A 85 3.72 -15.64 0.32
CA ASN A 85 3.46 -16.96 0.89
C ASN A 85 2.23 -17.62 0.26
N PHE A 86 1.12 -16.89 0.13
CA PHE A 86 -0.07 -17.40 -0.55
C PHE A 86 0.22 -17.80 -2.00
N THR A 87 1.02 -17.00 -2.72
CA THR A 87 1.36 -17.27 -4.12
C THR A 87 2.32 -18.46 -4.26
N LYS A 88 3.27 -18.65 -3.33
CA LYS A 88 4.15 -19.82 -3.28
C LYS A 88 3.36 -21.11 -3.05
N ASN A 89 2.46 -21.11 -2.06
CA ASN A 89 1.64 -22.27 -1.71
C ASN A 89 0.76 -22.75 -2.88
N ILE A 90 0.25 -21.84 -3.71
CA ILE A 90 -0.54 -22.19 -4.90
C ILE A 90 0.34 -22.78 -6.02
N LYS A 91 1.59 -22.36 -6.11
CA LYS A 91 2.53 -22.80 -7.15
C LYS A 91 3.23 -24.13 -6.81
N GLY A 92 3.00 -24.70 -5.63
CA GLY A 92 3.52 -26.02 -5.23
C GLY A 92 5.03 -26.05 -4.97
N TYR A 93 5.62 -24.93 -4.56
CA TYR A 93 7.00 -24.85 -4.07
C TYR A 93 7.06 -25.06 -2.56
#